data_AF-A0A4Q5T1C4-F1
#
_entry.id   AF-A0A4Q5T1C4-F1
#
_cell.length_a   1.000
_cell.length_b   1.000
_cell.length_c   1.000
_cell.angle_alpha   90.00
_cell.angle_beta   90.00
_cell.angle_gamma   90.00
#
_symmetry.space_group_name_H-M   'P 1'
#
loop_
_entity.id
_entity.type
_entity.pdbx_description
1 polymer ?
#
loop_
_entity_poly.entity_id
_entity_poly.type
_entity_poly.pdbx_seq_one_letter_code
_entity_poly.pdbx_strand_id
1 'polypeptide(L)'
;MLASVFKSALLLAGVSGVAASSQLIQSQLHGFAPAWASGSPPAASAAQSGEISQVLIEWKRLQQSDNYPFSDYANFILAHPGFPGETSRRAAAETVLDSGTFAPGLVMRFFERFPPLTAAGRIRYAEALLASGRRGDAEEQARRAWRSGVLRTADETRLGSTFFSAFTPADHDARTDMLIWRGQTTAATRQLAYVSPSKRAVFDARIAYRTKAVDAAERGAAALAAGRSDPGFIAERATWLRNSGQTSAMRAYLAQPRQLNSYPGDAEAWYEVLLVAARGAAADGQYSLAYDIASQVDDAFPAGTDISDQPYGERDDYTSLTWLAGTAAFERLGRPRDAIGMFERYSK
;
A
#
# COMPACT_ATOMS: atom_id res chain seq x y z
N MET A 1 -7.56 -23.06 65.83
CA MET A 1 -7.69 -24.19 64.87
C MET A 1 -8.52 -23.68 63.70
N LEU A 2 -7.85 -23.30 62.60
CA LEU A 2 -7.96 -23.93 61.26
C LEU A 2 -9.41 -23.96 60.72
N ALA A 3 -9.78 -23.44 59.55
CA ALA A 3 -9.05 -22.80 58.45
C ALA A 3 -10.06 -21.95 57.62
N SER A 4 -9.57 -20.87 57.02
CA SER A 4 -10.29 -20.03 56.04
C SER A 4 -9.78 -20.37 54.65
N VAL A 5 -10.68 -20.59 53.69
CA VAL A 5 -10.35 -20.79 52.27
C VAL A 5 -10.91 -19.60 51.49
N PHE A 6 -10.03 -18.64 51.21
CA PHE A 6 -10.24 -17.64 50.16
C PHE A 6 -9.58 -18.15 48.87
N LYS A 7 -10.38 -18.34 47.81
CA LYS A 7 -9.86 -18.55 46.45
C LYS A 7 -9.93 -17.22 45.72
N SER A 8 -8.78 -16.58 45.55
CA SER A 8 -8.59 -15.46 44.63
C SER A 8 -8.41 -16.01 43.20
N ALA A 9 -9.31 -15.62 42.30
CA ALA A 9 -9.13 -15.80 40.86
C ALA A 9 -8.33 -14.61 40.32
N LEU A 10 -7.15 -14.89 39.75
CA LEU A 10 -6.32 -13.93 39.04
C LEU A 10 -6.58 -14.12 37.53
N LEU A 11 -7.14 -13.10 36.89
CA LEU A 11 -7.33 -13.02 35.44
C LEU A 11 -5.97 -12.75 34.77
N LEU A 12 -5.47 -13.73 34.02
CA LEU A 12 -4.32 -13.58 33.12
C LEU A 12 -4.81 -13.04 31.77
N ALA A 13 -4.27 -11.89 31.36
CA ALA A 13 -4.44 -11.31 30.05
C ALA A 13 -3.82 -12.22 28.98
N GLY A 14 -4.63 -12.62 27.99
CA GLY A 14 -4.18 -13.38 26.82
C GLY A 14 -3.54 -12.47 25.78
N VAL A 15 -2.27 -12.71 25.47
CA VAL A 15 -1.62 -12.22 24.25
C VAL A 15 -1.59 -13.38 23.27
N SER A 16 -2.48 -13.36 22.27
CA SER A 16 -2.48 -14.30 21.16
C SER A 16 -1.43 -13.89 20.13
N GLY A 17 -0.28 -14.57 20.14
CA GLY A 17 0.74 -14.48 19.09
C GLY A 17 0.67 -15.70 18.18
N VAL A 18 0.56 -15.46 16.88
CA VAL A 18 0.51 -16.45 15.79
C VAL A 18 1.68 -17.43 15.89
N ALA A 19 1.40 -18.72 16.04
CA ALA A 19 2.40 -19.78 16.04
C ALA A 19 2.80 -20.10 14.59
N ALA A 20 3.95 -19.59 14.16
CA ALA A 20 4.67 -20.16 13.03
C ALA A 20 5.22 -21.53 13.48
N SER A 21 4.59 -22.61 13.05
CA SER A 21 5.03 -23.97 13.34
C SER A 21 6.32 -24.28 12.58
N SER A 22 7.47 -24.02 13.21
CA SER A 22 8.72 -24.66 12.84
C SER A 22 8.61 -26.14 13.20
N GLN A 23 8.67 -27.01 12.18
CA GLN A 23 8.76 -28.45 12.40
C GLN A 23 10.11 -28.76 13.07
N LEU A 24 10.10 -28.80 14.40
CA LEU A 24 11.22 -29.34 15.18
C LEU A 24 11.38 -30.82 14.82
N ILE A 25 12.55 -31.18 14.30
CA ILE A 25 12.89 -32.57 13.99
C ILE A 25 12.84 -33.37 15.31
N GLN A 26 12.34 -34.60 15.29
CA GLN A 26 12.16 -35.46 16.47
C GLN A 26 13.44 -35.68 17.30
N SER A 27 14.62 -35.43 16.70
CA SER A 27 15.93 -35.40 17.36
C SER A 27 16.17 -34.15 18.21
N GLN A 28 15.55 -33.00 17.88
CA GLN A 28 15.60 -31.78 18.69
C GLN A 28 14.75 -31.93 19.96
N LEU A 29 13.63 -32.65 19.90
CA LEU A 29 12.75 -32.90 21.06
C LEU A 29 13.42 -33.74 22.17
N HIS A 30 14.34 -34.65 21.82
CA HIS A 30 15.08 -35.45 22.82
C HIS A 30 15.99 -34.60 23.72
N GLY A 31 16.51 -33.48 23.21
CA GLY A 31 17.33 -32.55 24.01
C GLY A 31 16.54 -31.76 25.05
N PHE A 32 15.22 -31.62 24.88
CA PHE A 32 14.34 -30.88 25.79
C PHE A 32 13.71 -31.74 26.89
N ALA A 33 13.67 -33.06 26.73
CA ALA A 33 13.11 -33.99 27.71
C ALA A 33 13.70 -33.84 29.15
N PRO A 34 15.02 -33.71 29.36
CA PRO A 34 15.58 -33.48 30.71
C PRO A 34 15.37 -32.04 31.24
N ALA A 35 15.17 -31.05 30.35
CA ALA A 35 14.91 -29.66 30.73
C ALA A 35 13.47 -29.45 31.25
N TRP A 36 12.52 -30.22 30.71
CA TRP A 36 11.11 -30.17 31.14
C TRP A 36 10.92 -30.84 32.51
N ALA A 37 11.76 -31.81 32.85
CA ALA A 37 11.74 -32.49 34.15
C ALA A 37 12.43 -31.68 35.28
N SER A 38 13.35 -30.76 34.95
CA SER A 38 14.15 -30.01 35.93
C SER A 38 13.68 -28.57 36.15
N GLY A 39 12.72 -28.06 35.35
CA GLY A 39 12.22 -26.68 35.44
C GLY A 39 13.24 -25.61 35.02
N SER A 40 14.41 -26.01 34.54
CA SER A 40 15.43 -25.12 33.99
C SER A 40 15.45 -25.25 32.47
N PRO A 41 15.32 -24.14 31.70
CA PRO A 41 15.50 -24.20 30.26
C PRO A 41 16.90 -24.78 29.95
N PRO A 42 17.06 -25.57 28.88
CA PRO A 42 18.37 -26.07 28.52
C PRO A 42 19.28 -24.86 28.32
N ALA A 43 20.39 -24.81 29.04
CA ALA A 43 21.37 -23.74 28.87
C ALA A 43 21.86 -23.81 27.43
N ALA A 44 21.57 -22.77 26.64
CA ALA A 44 22.18 -22.60 25.34
C ALA A 44 23.69 -22.72 25.53
N SER A 45 24.35 -23.54 24.72
CA SER A 45 25.81 -23.67 24.80
C SER A 45 26.47 -22.28 24.69
N ALA A 46 27.63 -22.07 25.32
CA ALA A 46 28.33 -20.78 25.26
C ALA A 46 28.59 -20.32 23.80
N ALA A 47 28.76 -21.28 22.87
CA ALA A 47 28.88 -21.03 21.44
C ALA A 47 27.57 -20.48 20.82
N GLN A 48 26.42 -21.11 21.09
CA GLN A 48 25.11 -20.61 20.63
C GLN A 48 24.75 -19.24 21.25
N SER A 49 25.12 -19.05 22.52
CA SER A 49 24.93 -17.78 23.23
C SER A 49 25.81 -16.67 22.64
N GLY A 50 27.04 -17.00 22.22
CA GLY A 50 27.94 -16.08 21.55
C GLY A 50 27.46 -15.69 20.15
N GLU A 51 26.99 -16.66 19.36
CA GLU A 51 26.48 -16.43 18.00
C GLU A 51 25.25 -15.51 18.00
N ILE A 52 24.26 -15.78 18.85
CA ILE A 52 23.07 -14.92 18.93
C ILE A 52 23.40 -13.53 19.47
N SER A 53 24.40 -13.41 20.34
CA SER A 53 24.85 -12.11 20.85
C SER A 53 25.44 -11.25 19.74
N GLN A 54 26.23 -11.83 18.82
CA GLN A 54 26.79 -11.11 17.68
C GLN A 54 25.68 -10.66 16.70
N VAL A 55 24.71 -11.53 16.42
CA VAL A 55 23.55 -11.18 15.59
C VAL A 55 22.76 -10.01 16.19
N LEU A 56 22.54 -10.00 17.51
CA LEU A 56 21.83 -8.91 18.19
C LEU A 56 22.62 -7.60 18.19
N ILE A 57 23.94 -7.64 18.32
CA ILE A 57 24.80 -6.45 18.23
C ILE A 57 24.72 -5.86 16.83
N GLU A 58 24.84 -6.69 15.80
CA GLU A 58 24.78 -6.24 14.40
C GLU A 58 23.39 -5.72 14.04
N TRP A 59 22.33 -6.40 14.47
CA TRP A 59 20.96 -5.92 14.32
C TRP A 59 20.76 -4.54 14.95
N LYS A 60 21.23 -4.35 16.19
CA LYS A 60 21.16 -3.05 16.87
C LYS A 60 21.97 -1.99 16.14
N ARG A 61 23.16 -2.33 15.62
CA ARG A 61 23.97 -1.42 14.80
C ARG A 61 23.17 -0.95 13.58
N LEU A 62 22.62 -1.87 12.81
CA LEU A 62 21.83 -1.56 11.61
C LEU A 62 20.54 -0.79 11.88
N GLN A 63 20.05 -0.78 13.12
CA GLN A 63 18.92 0.06 13.54
C GLN A 63 19.29 1.50 13.89
N GLN A 64 20.57 1.78 14.17
CA GLN A 64 20.99 3.12 14.59
C GLN A 64 21.00 4.14 13.46
N SER A 65 21.03 3.68 12.21
CA SER A 65 21.08 4.55 11.04
C SER A 65 20.44 3.88 9.83
N ASP A 66 19.97 4.71 8.90
CA ASP A 66 19.45 4.32 7.59
C ASP A 66 20.47 4.58 6.47
N ASN A 67 21.72 4.90 6.82
CA ASN A 67 22.76 5.32 5.88
C ASN A 67 23.98 4.38 5.84
N TYR A 68 23.85 3.14 6.33
CA TYR A 68 24.92 2.15 6.15
C TYR A 68 25.01 1.69 4.70
N PRO A 69 26.16 1.13 4.26
CA PRO A 69 26.28 0.55 2.92
C PRO A 69 25.21 -0.51 2.66
N PHE A 70 24.69 -0.57 1.43
CA PHE A 70 23.72 -1.58 1.02
C PHE A 70 24.16 -3.01 1.37
N SER A 71 25.45 -3.32 1.24
CA SER A 71 26.02 -4.63 1.56
C SER A 71 25.77 -5.05 3.01
N ASP A 72 25.81 -4.11 3.95
CA ASP A 72 25.65 -4.39 5.37
C ASP A 72 24.22 -4.84 5.65
N TYR A 73 23.23 -4.08 5.15
CA TYR A 73 21.82 -4.47 5.25
C TYR A 73 21.53 -5.77 4.50
N ALA A 74 21.98 -5.86 3.24
CA ALA A 74 21.68 -7.00 2.39
C ALA A 74 22.22 -8.32 2.96
N ASN A 75 23.46 -8.33 3.44
CA ASN A 75 24.07 -9.52 4.03
C ASN A 75 23.36 -9.95 5.32
N PHE A 76 23.03 -9.00 6.21
CA PHE A 76 22.32 -9.30 7.45
C PHE A 76 20.91 -9.87 7.17
N ILE A 77 20.15 -9.23 6.29
CA ILE A 77 18.77 -9.63 5.97
C ILE A 77 18.75 -10.98 5.24
N LEU A 78 19.72 -11.25 4.35
CA LEU A 78 19.85 -12.55 3.68
C LEU A 78 20.20 -13.68 4.66
N ALA A 79 21.03 -13.39 5.67
CA ALA A 79 21.41 -14.37 6.69
C ALA A 79 20.31 -14.60 7.73
N HIS A 80 19.50 -13.58 8.03
CA HIS A 80 18.54 -13.60 9.13
C HIS A 80 17.14 -13.08 8.70
N PRO A 81 16.45 -13.79 7.79
CA PRO A 81 15.08 -13.44 7.40
C PRO A 81 14.11 -13.53 8.59
N GLY A 82 13.16 -12.61 8.65
CA GLY A 82 12.13 -12.51 9.70
C GLY A 82 12.56 -11.76 10.95
N PHE A 83 13.78 -11.18 10.98
CA PHE A 83 14.22 -10.41 12.14
C PHE A 83 13.36 -9.16 12.36
N PRO A 84 13.14 -8.73 13.62
CA PRO A 84 12.26 -7.59 13.89
C PRO A 84 12.71 -6.31 13.17
N GLY A 85 11.77 -5.64 12.52
CA GLY A 85 12.02 -4.43 11.74
C GLY A 85 12.57 -4.67 10.32
N GLU A 86 12.57 -5.91 9.82
CA GLU A 86 13.07 -6.26 8.49
C GLU A 86 12.55 -5.34 7.39
N THR A 87 11.23 -5.09 7.32
CA THR A 87 10.61 -4.24 6.28
C THR A 87 11.22 -2.84 6.25
N SER A 88 11.43 -2.23 7.43
CA SER A 88 12.08 -0.91 7.52
C SER A 88 13.53 -0.99 7.06
N ARG A 89 14.26 -2.04 7.45
CA ARG A 89 15.67 -2.21 7.04
C ARG A 89 15.81 -2.49 5.54
N ARG A 90 14.85 -3.19 4.93
CA ARG A 90 14.76 -3.38 3.48
C ARG A 90 14.54 -2.07 2.76
N ALA A 91 13.59 -1.25 3.23
CA ALA A 91 13.36 0.08 2.67
C ALA A 91 14.60 0.99 2.79
N ALA A 92 15.30 0.93 3.92
CA ALA A 92 16.58 1.65 4.10
C ALA A 92 17.64 1.16 3.10
N ALA A 93 17.82 -0.16 2.97
CA ALA A 93 18.74 -0.76 2.01
C ALA A 93 18.47 -0.31 0.56
N GLU A 94 17.21 -0.28 0.15
CA GLU A 94 16.83 0.20 -1.18
C GLU A 94 17.07 1.71 -1.37
N THR A 95 16.94 2.49 -0.31
CA THR A 95 17.12 3.95 -0.34
C THR A 95 18.59 4.32 -0.53
N VAL A 96 19.50 3.64 0.16
CA VAL A 96 20.96 3.88 0.07
C VAL A 96 21.59 3.27 -1.19
N LEU A 97 20.88 2.39 -1.89
CA LEU A 97 21.40 1.76 -3.10
C LEU A 97 21.38 2.76 -4.27
N ASP A 98 22.53 3.39 -4.52
CA ASP A 98 22.67 4.43 -5.55
C ASP A 98 22.76 3.88 -6.98
N SER A 99 23.33 2.68 -7.16
CA SER A 99 23.43 2.00 -8.44
C SER A 99 23.30 0.48 -8.30
N GLY A 100 22.47 -0.13 -9.14
CA GLY A 100 22.36 -1.58 -9.25
C GLY A 100 23.59 -2.24 -9.89
N THR A 101 24.46 -1.46 -10.52
CA THR A 101 25.65 -1.96 -11.24
C THR A 101 26.85 -2.16 -10.33
N PHE A 102 26.84 -1.66 -9.10
CA PHE A 102 28.00 -1.73 -8.19
C PHE A 102 28.31 -3.17 -7.73
N ALA A 103 27.26 -3.94 -7.43
CA ALA A 103 27.37 -5.35 -7.06
C ALA A 103 26.19 -6.15 -7.63
N PRO A 104 26.11 -6.34 -8.97
CA PRO A 104 24.93 -6.90 -9.63
C PRO A 104 24.49 -8.24 -9.04
N GLY A 105 25.45 -9.12 -8.75
CA GLY A 105 25.16 -10.43 -8.14
C GLY A 105 24.55 -10.37 -6.74
N LEU A 106 25.03 -9.44 -5.88
CA LEU A 106 24.45 -9.26 -4.55
C LEU A 106 23.05 -8.63 -4.63
N VAL A 107 22.91 -7.60 -5.47
CA VAL A 107 21.64 -6.90 -5.70
C VAL A 107 20.58 -7.87 -6.23
N MET A 108 20.93 -8.70 -7.21
CA MET A 108 20.02 -9.73 -7.73
C MET A 108 19.64 -10.75 -6.67
N ARG A 109 20.62 -11.36 -5.98
CA ARG A 109 20.36 -12.34 -4.92
C ARG A 109 19.45 -11.77 -3.83
N PHE A 110 19.65 -10.50 -3.47
CA PHE A 110 18.81 -9.80 -2.50
C PHE A 110 17.38 -9.66 -3.02
N PHE A 111 17.18 -9.11 -4.22
CA PHE A 111 15.85 -8.84 -4.76
C PHE A 111 15.08 -10.07 -5.25
N GLU A 112 15.78 -11.16 -5.59
CA GLU A 112 15.16 -12.46 -5.88
C GLU A 112 14.56 -13.09 -4.63
N ARG A 113 15.20 -12.90 -3.45
CA ARG A 113 14.66 -13.36 -2.17
C ARG A 113 13.62 -12.40 -1.60
N PHE A 114 13.86 -11.10 -1.75
CA PHE A 114 13.08 -10.03 -1.17
C PHE A 114 12.67 -9.03 -2.26
N PRO A 115 11.48 -9.17 -2.84
CA PRO A 115 11.03 -8.28 -3.90
C PRO A 115 11.14 -6.80 -3.51
N PRO A 116 11.50 -5.90 -4.44
CA PRO A 116 11.66 -4.48 -4.13
C PRO A 116 10.37 -3.86 -3.59
N LEU A 117 10.51 -3.08 -2.52
CA LEU A 117 9.43 -2.33 -1.87
C LEU A 117 9.24 -0.94 -2.48
N THR A 118 10.34 -0.32 -2.94
CA THR A 118 10.38 1.05 -3.41
C THR A 118 10.61 1.13 -4.92
N ALA A 119 10.22 2.25 -5.52
CA ALA A 119 10.52 2.52 -6.92
C ALA A 119 12.04 2.57 -7.18
N ALA A 120 12.81 3.15 -6.26
CA ALA A 120 14.27 3.16 -6.34
C ALA A 120 14.84 1.75 -6.39
N GLY A 121 14.44 0.87 -5.47
CA GLY A 121 14.85 -0.54 -5.45
C GLY A 121 14.52 -1.27 -6.75
N ARG A 122 13.34 -1.03 -7.34
CA ARG A 122 12.97 -1.60 -8.66
C ARG A 122 13.92 -1.13 -9.77
N ILE A 123 14.32 0.13 -9.78
CA ILE A 123 15.26 0.67 -10.78
C ILE A 123 16.63 0.03 -10.63
N ARG A 124 17.14 -0.08 -9.39
CA ARG A 124 18.43 -0.74 -9.13
C ARG A 124 18.39 -2.21 -9.48
N TYR A 125 17.27 -2.88 -9.23
CA TYR A 125 17.11 -4.26 -9.65
C TYR A 125 17.10 -4.38 -11.18
N ALA A 126 16.41 -3.49 -11.89
CA ALA A 126 16.43 -3.43 -13.35
C ALA A 126 17.85 -3.23 -13.90
N GLU A 127 18.63 -2.31 -13.32
CA GLU A 127 20.03 -2.06 -13.68
C GLU A 127 20.90 -3.32 -13.48
N ALA A 128 20.75 -4.02 -12.34
CA ALA A 128 21.49 -5.24 -12.05
C ALA A 128 21.14 -6.40 -13.01
N LEU A 129 19.85 -6.55 -13.34
CA LEU A 129 19.35 -7.53 -14.31
C LEU A 129 19.89 -7.24 -15.71
N LEU A 130 19.89 -5.96 -16.12
CA LEU A 130 20.41 -5.55 -17.41
C LEU A 130 21.91 -5.82 -17.53
N ALA A 131 22.69 -5.50 -16.49
CA ALA A 131 24.13 -5.77 -16.42
C ALA A 131 24.44 -7.28 -16.50
N SER A 132 23.52 -8.12 -16.06
CA SER A 132 23.65 -9.59 -16.07
C SER A 132 23.04 -10.26 -17.31
N GLY A 133 22.65 -9.47 -18.33
CA GLY A 133 22.10 -9.97 -19.60
C GLY A 133 20.62 -10.36 -19.57
N ARG A 134 19.91 -10.17 -18.45
CA ARG A 134 18.48 -10.52 -18.29
C ARG A 134 17.58 -9.36 -18.70
N ARG A 135 17.65 -9.00 -19.99
CA ARG A 135 16.99 -7.78 -20.52
C ARG A 135 15.47 -7.76 -20.30
N GLY A 136 14.76 -8.86 -20.55
CA GLY A 136 13.30 -8.90 -20.41
C GLY A 136 12.85 -8.62 -18.97
N ASP A 137 13.53 -9.22 -17.99
CA ASP A 137 13.25 -9.00 -16.57
C ASP A 137 13.58 -7.56 -16.15
N ALA A 138 14.67 -7.00 -16.69
CA ALA A 138 15.07 -5.62 -16.44
C ALA A 138 14.01 -4.63 -16.92
N GLU A 139 13.51 -4.80 -18.14
CA GLU A 139 12.45 -3.97 -18.73
C GLU A 139 11.14 -4.05 -17.92
N GLU A 140 10.81 -5.24 -17.40
CA GLU A 140 9.64 -5.41 -16.54
C GLU A 140 9.76 -4.66 -15.20
N GLN A 141 10.92 -4.74 -14.54
CA GLN A 141 11.17 -3.97 -13.31
C GLN A 141 11.18 -2.46 -13.58
N ALA A 142 11.73 -2.04 -14.73
CA ALA A 142 11.71 -0.65 -15.17
C ALA A 142 10.27 -0.15 -15.40
N ARG A 143 9.41 -0.94 -16.06
CA ARG A 143 7.97 -0.60 -16.23
C ARG A 143 7.28 -0.44 -14.89
N ARG A 144 7.49 -1.36 -13.95
CA ARG A 144 6.90 -1.29 -12.59
C ARG A 144 7.36 -0.04 -11.83
N ALA A 145 8.65 0.31 -11.93
CA ALA A 145 9.17 1.54 -11.35
C ALA A 145 8.58 2.80 -12.03
N TRP A 146 8.45 2.78 -13.35
CA TRP A 146 7.90 3.92 -14.10
C TRP A 146 6.45 4.21 -13.71
N ARG A 147 5.64 3.16 -13.56
CA ARG A 147 4.21 3.22 -13.20
C ARG A 147 3.92 3.63 -11.76
N SER A 148 4.90 3.58 -10.86
CA SER A 148 4.72 4.06 -9.47
C SER A 148 4.52 5.58 -9.38
N GLY A 149 4.63 6.31 -10.49
CA GLY A 149 4.38 7.74 -10.55
C GLY A 149 5.58 8.55 -10.10
N VAL A 150 5.64 8.90 -8.82
CA VAL A 150 6.63 9.84 -8.28
C VAL A 150 8.01 9.20 -8.22
N LEU A 151 8.96 9.80 -8.92
CA LEU A 151 10.37 9.40 -8.93
C LEU A 151 11.26 10.60 -8.63
N ARG A 152 12.45 10.33 -8.08
CA ARG A 152 13.52 11.33 -8.03
C ARG A 152 13.93 11.71 -9.45
N THR A 153 14.28 12.97 -9.69
CA THR A 153 14.71 13.45 -11.01
C THR A 153 15.83 12.60 -11.62
N ALA A 154 16.82 12.22 -10.81
CA ALA A 154 17.92 11.37 -11.27
C ALA A 154 17.44 9.96 -11.70
N ASP A 155 16.42 9.43 -11.03
CA ASP A 155 15.84 8.12 -11.32
C ASP A 155 14.94 8.16 -12.56
N GLU A 156 14.19 9.24 -12.76
CA GLU A 156 13.46 9.50 -14.00
C GLU A 156 14.40 9.61 -15.21
N THR A 157 15.50 10.37 -15.09
CA THR A 157 16.51 10.48 -16.14
C THR A 157 17.15 9.13 -16.46
N ARG A 158 17.47 8.32 -15.45
CA ARG A 158 18.04 6.96 -15.64
C ARG A 158 17.09 6.03 -16.39
N LEU A 159 15.82 6.01 -15.98
CA LEU A 159 14.81 5.22 -16.67
C LEU A 159 14.60 5.70 -18.12
N GLY A 160 14.56 7.01 -18.33
CA GLY A 160 14.42 7.61 -19.66
C GLY A 160 15.62 7.35 -20.58
N SER A 161 16.85 7.33 -20.06
CA SER A 161 18.03 7.06 -20.90
C SER A 161 18.17 5.58 -21.28
N THR A 162 17.76 4.67 -20.39
CA THR A 162 18.09 3.24 -20.50
C THR A 162 16.91 2.39 -20.97
N PHE A 163 15.70 2.71 -20.52
CA PHE A 163 14.51 1.86 -20.66
C PHE A 163 13.34 2.52 -21.40
N PHE A 164 13.51 3.74 -21.94
CA PHE A 164 12.39 4.46 -22.57
C PHE A 164 11.69 3.68 -23.69
N SER A 165 12.45 2.95 -24.52
CA SER A 165 11.88 2.11 -25.58
C SER A 165 11.06 0.92 -25.07
N ALA A 166 11.18 0.56 -23.79
CA ALA A 166 10.43 -0.52 -23.15
C ALA A 166 9.08 -0.06 -22.59
N PHE A 167 8.81 1.25 -22.55
CA PHE A 167 7.57 1.81 -22.04
C PHE A 167 6.50 1.88 -23.13
N THR A 168 5.33 1.36 -22.79
CA THR A 168 4.14 1.40 -23.66
C THR A 168 3.27 2.62 -23.31
N PRO A 169 2.33 3.03 -24.20
CA PRO A 169 1.33 4.03 -23.84
C PRO A 169 0.56 3.70 -22.56
N ALA A 170 0.31 2.41 -22.29
CA ALA A 170 -0.35 1.99 -21.05
C ALA A 170 0.51 2.24 -19.80
N ASP A 171 1.83 2.16 -19.91
CA ASP A 171 2.73 2.49 -18.80
C ASP A 171 2.78 4.01 -18.56
N HIS A 172 2.72 4.82 -19.62
CA HIS A 172 2.57 6.27 -19.52
C HIS A 172 1.22 6.67 -18.91
N ASP A 173 0.13 5.97 -19.27
CA ASP A 173 -1.19 6.20 -18.69
C ASP A 173 -1.18 5.92 -17.18
N ALA A 174 -0.65 4.76 -16.77
CA ALA A 174 -0.57 4.40 -15.35
C ALA A 174 0.32 5.36 -14.55
N ARG A 175 1.47 5.79 -15.11
CA ARG A 175 2.31 6.80 -14.47
C ARG A 175 1.58 8.13 -14.33
N THR A 176 0.91 8.59 -15.38
CA THR A 176 0.20 9.87 -15.38
C THR A 176 -0.95 9.86 -14.37
N ASP A 177 -1.70 8.76 -14.31
CA ASP A 177 -2.75 8.54 -13.31
C ASP A 177 -2.19 8.69 -11.88
N MET A 178 -1.11 7.96 -11.57
CA MET A 178 -0.48 8.01 -10.25
C MET A 178 0.13 9.38 -9.94
N LEU A 179 0.75 10.06 -10.91
CA LEU A 179 1.27 11.43 -10.71
C LEU A 179 0.15 12.40 -10.35
N ILE A 180 -1.01 12.28 -10.99
CA ILE A 180 -2.17 13.12 -10.68
C ILE A 180 -2.66 12.82 -9.26
N TRP A 181 -2.84 11.55 -8.87
CA TRP A 181 -3.23 11.16 -7.51
C TRP A 181 -2.31 11.77 -6.45
N ARG A 182 -1.00 11.70 -6.67
CA ARG A 182 0.04 12.27 -5.79
C ARG A 182 0.24 13.78 -5.93
N GLY A 183 -0.59 14.46 -6.71
CA GLY A 183 -0.58 15.91 -6.89
C GLY A 183 0.60 16.48 -7.68
N GLN A 184 1.36 15.64 -8.38
CA GLN A 184 2.49 16.04 -9.21
C GLN A 184 2.03 16.54 -10.59
N THR A 185 1.21 17.59 -10.61
CA THR A 185 0.56 18.11 -11.82
C THR A 185 1.55 18.55 -12.88
N THR A 186 2.65 19.21 -12.52
CA THR A 186 3.69 19.62 -13.48
C THR A 186 4.33 18.43 -14.19
N ALA A 187 4.59 17.33 -13.47
CA ALA A 187 5.13 16.11 -14.06
C ALA A 187 4.07 15.41 -14.92
N ALA A 188 2.82 15.34 -14.46
CA ALA A 188 1.70 14.77 -15.21
C ALA A 188 1.46 15.51 -16.54
N THR A 189 1.49 16.85 -16.54
CA THR A 189 1.34 17.67 -17.76
C THR A 189 2.41 17.34 -18.80
N ARG A 190 3.68 17.14 -18.39
CA ARG A 190 4.75 16.74 -19.32
C ARG A 190 4.52 15.35 -19.91
N GLN A 191 3.82 14.46 -19.21
CA GLN A 191 3.54 13.10 -19.68
C GLN A 191 2.40 13.04 -20.71
N LEU A 192 1.54 14.07 -20.82
CA LEU A 192 0.38 14.08 -21.73
C LEU A 192 0.73 13.88 -23.22
N ALA A 193 1.98 14.11 -23.62
CA ALA A 193 2.45 13.83 -24.97
C ALA A 193 2.58 12.30 -25.24
N TYR A 194 2.80 11.50 -24.21
CA TYR A 194 3.09 10.06 -24.30
C TYR A 194 1.90 9.15 -23.94
N VAL A 195 0.89 9.71 -23.26
CA VAL A 195 -0.34 8.98 -22.91
C VAL A 195 -1.14 8.58 -24.13
N SER A 196 -1.98 7.56 -23.98
CA SER A 196 -2.89 7.12 -25.02
C SER A 196 -3.85 8.24 -25.45
N PRO A 197 -4.20 8.33 -26.75
CA PRO A 197 -5.14 9.34 -27.24
C PRO A 197 -6.48 9.34 -26.49
N SER A 198 -6.96 8.16 -26.10
CA SER A 198 -8.22 7.98 -25.36
C SER A 198 -8.19 8.53 -23.94
N LYS A 199 -7.03 8.56 -23.27
CA LYS A 199 -6.91 9.04 -21.88
C LYS A 199 -6.51 10.51 -21.80
N ARG A 200 -5.96 11.10 -22.87
CA ARG A 200 -5.43 12.47 -22.86
C ARG A 200 -6.42 13.51 -22.34
N ALA A 201 -7.67 13.52 -22.86
CA ALA A 201 -8.68 14.47 -22.43
C ALA A 201 -9.08 14.27 -20.95
N VAL A 202 -9.14 13.02 -20.49
CA VAL A 202 -9.46 12.69 -19.09
C VAL A 202 -8.36 13.17 -18.15
N PHE A 203 -7.09 12.91 -18.47
CA PHE A 203 -5.96 13.39 -17.66
C PHE A 203 -5.83 14.91 -17.68
N ASP A 204 -6.05 15.56 -18.81
CA ASP A 204 -6.03 17.03 -18.90
C ASP A 204 -7.11 17.67 -18.02
N ALA A 205 -8.34 17.14 -18.07
CA ALA A 205 -9.42 17.60 -17.21
C ALA A 205 -9.12 17.38 -15.71
N ARG A 206 -8.54 16.24 -15.35
CA ARG A 206 -8.11 15.93 -13.98
C ARG A 206 -7.05 16.89 -13.47
N ILE A 207 -6.03 17.19 -14.30
CA ILE A 207 -5.01 18.18 -13.99
C ILE A 207 -5.66 19.56 -13.80
N ALA A 208 -6.57 19.96 -14.68
CA ALA A 208 -7.27 21.25 -14.59
C ALA A 208 -8.13 21.38 -13.32
N TYR A 209 -8.84 20.32 -12.92
CA TYR A 209 -9.56 20.29 -11.65
C TYR A 209 -8.62 20.48 -10.46
N ARG A 210 -7.49 19.76 -10.44
CA ARG A 210 -6.53 19.81 -9.35
C ARG A 210 -5.80 21.15 -9.25
N THR A 211 -5.47 21.78 -10.38
CA THR A 211 -4.83 23.11 -10.43
C THR A 211 -5.82 24.27 -10.30
N LYS A 212 -7.13 24.00 -10.25
CA LYS A 212 -8.20 25.00 -10.28
C LYS A 212 -8.07 25.95 -11.48
N ALA A 213 -7.77 25.39 -12.64
CA ALA A 213 -7.68 26.15 -13.87
C ALA A 213 -9.01 26.88 -14.15
N VAL A 214 -8.94 28.07 -14.75
CA VAL A 214 -10.13 28.89 -15.08
C VAL A 214 -11.09 28.14 -16.00
N ASP A 215 -10.55 27.31 -16.89
CA ASP A 215 -11.25 26.48 -17.88
C ASP A 215 -11.50 25.04 -17.39
N ALA A 216 -11.31 24.73 -16.09
CA ALA A 216 -11.48 23.39 -15.56
C ALA A 216 -12.89 22.81 -15.80
N ALA A 217 -13.92 23.65 -15.73
CA ALA A 217 -15.29 23.24 -16.01
C ALA A 217 -15.48 22.85 -17.50
N GLU A 218 -14.88 23.59 -18.43
CA GLU A 218 -14.95 23.32 -19.87
C GLU A 218 -14.22 22.03 -20.23
N ARG A 219 -12.98 21.87 -19.76
CA ARG A 219 -12.18 20.64 -19.96
C ARG A 219 -12.88 19.42 -19.35
N GLY A 220 -13.45 19.60 -18.16
CA GLY A 220 -14.25 18.59 -17.50
C GLY A 220 -15.51 18.19 -18.27
N ALA A 221 -16.20 19.14 -18.89
CA ALA A 221 -17.36 18.87 -19.74
C ALA A 221 -16.95 18.10 -21.01
N ALA A 222 -15.85 18.50 -21.66
CA ALA A 222 -15.33 17.82 -22.84
C ALA A 222 -14.90 16.37 -22.55
N ALA A 223 -14.34 16.11 -21.36
CA ALA A 223 -13.90 14.78 -20.95
C ALA A 223 -15.00 13.91 -20.33
N LEU A 224 -16.21 14.43 -20.09
CA LEU A 224 -17.23 13.79 -19.26
C LEU A 224 -17.64 12.39 -19.77
N ALA A 225 -17.83 12.24 -21.07
CA ALA A 225 -18.26 10.97 -21.67
C ALA A 225 -17.23 9.84 -21.43
N ALA A 226 -15.93 10.17 -21.51
CA ALA A 226 -14.83 9.24 -21.27
C ALA A 226 -14.52 9.08 -19.77
N GLY A 227 -14.70 10.14 -18.97
CA GLY A 227 -14.34 10.20 -17.56
C GLY A 227 -15.39 9.63 -16.59
N ARG A 228 -16.65 9.43 -17.03
CA ARG A 228 -17.74 8.98 -16.13
C ARG A 228 -17.51 7.63 -15.42
N SER A 229 -16.63 6.79 -15.97
CA SER A 229 -16.25 5.48 -15.42
C SER A 229 -14.78 5.43 -15.01
N ASP A 230 -14.06 6.55 -15.07
CA ASP A 230 -12.66 6.65 -14.65
C ASP A 230 -12.61 7.10 -13.18
N PRO A 231 -12.06 6.29 -12.26
CA PRO A 231 -12.05 6.61 -10.83
C PRO A 231 -11.32 7.92 -10.54
N GLY A 232 -10.20 8.16 -11.22
CA GLY A 232 -9.44 9.39 -11.05
C GLY A 232 -10.22 10.61 -11.49
N PHE A 233 -10.95 10.55 -12.61
CA PHE A 233 -11.80 11.65 -13.05
C PHE A 233 -12.92 11.96 -12.05
N ILE A 234 -13.58 10.92 -11.54
CA ILE A 234 -14.65 11.04 -10.56
C ILE A 234 -14.11 11.71 -9.28
N ALA A 235 -12.98 11.24 -8.77
CA ALA A 235 -12.36 11.77 -7.56
C ALA A 235 -11.95 13.25 -7.70
N GLU A 236 -11.28 13.61 -8.81
CA GLU A 236 -10.86 14.99 -9.05
C GLU A 236 -12.05 15.94 -9.23
N ARG A 237 -13.08 15.51 -9.96
CA ARG A 237 -14.31 16.31 -10.14
C ARG A 237 -15.04 16.51 -8.81
N ALA A 238 -15.17 15.46 -8.00
CA ALA A 238 -15.78 15.55 -6.68
C ALA A 238 -15.00 16.51 -5.76
N THR A 239 -13.68 16.38 -5.74
CA THR A 239 -12.79 17.26 -4.98
C THR A 239 -12.87 18.71 -5.45
N TRP A 240 -12.94 18.94 -6.75
CA TRP A 240 -13.14 20.28 -7.33
C TRP A 240 -14.49 20.88 -6.93
N LEU A 241 -15.59 20.12 -7.02
CA LEU A 241 -16.92 20.56 -6.56
C LEU A 241 -16.90 20.98 -5.09
N ARG A 242 -16.27 20.18 -4.22
CA ARG A 242 -16.06 20.53 -2.81
C ARG A 242 -15.31 21.84 -2.65
N ASN A 243 -14.17 21.96 -3.32
CA ASN A 243 -13.28 23.11 -3.22
C ASN A 243 -13.88 24.40 -3.81
N SER A 244 -14.88 24.28 -4.69
CA SER A 244 -15.67 25.38 -5.23
C SER A 244 -16.92 25.70 -4.39
N GLY A 245 -17.07 25.12 -3.20
CA GLY A 245 -18.21 25.35 -2.30
C GLY A 245 -19.49 24.60 -2.68
N GLN A 246 -19.44 23.70 -3.66
CA GLN A 246 -20.58 22.93 -4.17
C GLN A 246 -20.65 21.55 -3.49
N THR A 247 -20.60 21.51 -2.16
CA THR A 247 -20.55 20.26 -1.37
C THR A 247 -21.79 19.39 -1.59
N SER A 248 -22.97 19.98 -1.74
CA SER A 248 -24.20 19.22 -2.06
C SER A 248 -24.11 18.52 -3.42
N ALA A 249 -23.57 19.21 -4.43
CA ALA A 249 -23.36 18.64 -5.76
C ALA A 249 -22.29 17.54 -5.75
N MET A 250 -21.20 17.71 -4.98
CA MET A 250 -20.20 16.65 -4.77
C MET A 250 -20.85 15.37 -4.21
N ARG A 251 -21.64 15.49 -3.15
CA ARG A 251 -22.27 14.31 -2.52
C ARG A 251 -23.28 13.66 -3.46
N ALA A 252 -24.12 14.45 -4.12
CA ALA A 252 -25.06 13.93 -5.13
C ALA A 252 -24.34 13.21 -6.27
N TYR A 253 -23.19 13.71 -6.70
CA TYR A 253 -22.34 13.09 -7.71
C TYR A 253 -21.76 11.75 -7.23
N LEU A 254 -21.17 11.72 -6.02
CA LEU A 254 -20.59 10.51 -5.41
C LEU A 254 -21.61 9.52 -4.86
N ALA A 255 -22.90 9.85 -4.82
CA ALA A 255 -23.95 8.90 -4.44
C ALA A 255 -24.47 8.11 -5.64
N GLN A 256 -24.21 8.56 -6.87
CA GLN A 256 -24.66 7.85 -8.07
C GLN A 256 -24.01 6.47 -8.13
N PRO A 257 -24.77 5.40 -8.40
CA PRO A 257 -24.22 4.09 -8.69
C PRO A 257 -23.28 4.18 -9.88
N ARG A 258 -22.10 3.57 -9.76
CA ARG A 258 -21.10 3.59 -10.83
C ARG A 258 -20.64 2.19 -11.21
N GLN A 259 -20.09 2.13 -12.43
CA GLN A 259 -19.31 1.00 -12.91
C GLN A 259 -18.01 1.58 -13.45
N LEU A 260 -16.92 1.25 -12.76
CA LEU A 260 -15.59 1.72 -13.13
C LEU A 260 -15.02 0.87 -14.26
N ASN A 261 -14.24 1.50 -15.14
CA ASN A 261 -13.53 0.81 -16.22
C ASN A 261 -12.13 0.35 -15.82
N SER A 262 -11.66 0.77 -14.64
CA SER A 262 -10.41 0.35 -14.01
C SER A 262 -10.51 0.58 -12.51
N TYR A 263 -9.63 -0.06 -11.75
CA TYR A 263 -9.44 0.28 -10.33
C TYR A 263 -8.73 1.65 -10.20
N PRO A 264 -8.91 2.37 -9.09
CA PRO A 264 -8.16 3.56 -8.79
C PRO A 264 -6.66 3.27 -8.74
N GLY A 265 -5.83 4.16 -9.31
CA GLY A 265 -4.38 4.05 -9.17
C GLY A 265 -3.92 4.17 -7.71
N ASP A 266 -4.63 4.94 -6.90
CA ASP A 266 -4.39 5.12 -5.46
C ASP A 266 -5.69 4.84 -4.69
N ALA A 267 -5.79 3.65 -4.10
CA ALA A 267 -7.00 3.17 -3.43
C ALA A 267 -7.29 3.93 -2.13
N GLU A 268 -6.24 4.27 -1.37
CA GLU A 268 -6.34 5.08 -0.16
C GLU A 268 -6.95 6.44 -0.51
N ALA A 269 -6.34 7.18 -1.44
CA ALA A 269 -6.84 8.50 -1.85
C ALA A 269 -8.26 8.44 -2.43
N TRP A 270 -8.64 7.35 -3.11
CA TRP A 270 -10.01 7.13 -3.57
C TRP A 270 -10.99 6.99 -2.40
N TYR A 271 -10.67 6.17 -1.40
CA TYR A 271 -11.51 6.01 -0.23
C TYR A 271 -11.58 7.27 0.61
N GLU A 272 -10.50 8.02 0.77
CA GLU A 272 -10.51 9.32 1.46
C GLU A 272 -11.55 10.28 0.84
N VAL A 273 -11.63 10.34 -0.49
CA VAL A 273 -12.62 11.17 -1.20
C VAL A 273 -14.06 10.74 -0.87
N LEU A 274 -14.33 9.43 -0.90
CA LEU A 274 -15.64 8.88 -0.53
C LEU A 274 -15.96 9.15 0.95
N LEU A 275 -14.99 8.94 1.83
CA LEU A 275 -15.15 9.02 3.28
C LEU A 275 -15.41 10.45 3.73
N VAL A 276 -14.69 11.41 3.18
CA VAL A 276 -14.97 12.84 3.36
C VAL A 276 -16.42 13.16 2.98
N ALA A 277 -16.87 12.70 1.82
CA ALA A 277 -18.19 13.01 1.31
C ALA A 277 -19.30 12.36 2.15
N ALA A 278 -19.11 11.09 2.51
CA ALA A 278 -20.05 10.32 3.33
C ALA A 278 -20.13 10.84 4.77
N ARG A 279 -18.99 11.10 5.43
CA ARG A 279 -18.97 11.71 6.77
C ARG A 279 -19.63 13.09 6.77
N GLY A 280 -19.35 13.90 5.75
CA GLY A 280 -20.01 15.19 5.57
C GLY A 280 -21.52 15.06 5.39
N ALA A 281 -21.98 14.10 4.59
CA ALA A 281 -23.41 13.83 4.40
C ALA A 281 -24.08 13.40 5.73
N ALA A 282 -23.44 12.49 6.48
CA ALA A 282 -23.94 12.02 7.77
C ALA A 282 -24.00 13.15 8.82
N ALA A 283 -22.98 14.01 8.88
CA ALA A 283 -22.95 15.17 9.78
C ALA A 283 -24.11 16.14 9.53
N ASP A 284 -24.53 16.28 8.27
CA ASP A 284 -25.67 17.13 7.88
C ASP A 284 -27.02 16.39 7.94
N GLY A 285 -27.07 15.17 8.49
CA GLY A 285 -28.28 14.36 8.60
C GLY A 285 -28.77 13.73 7.28
N GLN A 286 -27.97 13.79 6.21
CA GLN A 286 -28.28 13.24 4.88
C GLN A 286 -27.94 11.74 4.83
N TYR A 287 -28.56 10.94 5.71
CA TYR A 287 -28.16 9.54 5.92
C TYR A 287 -28.33 8.65 4.68
N SER A 288 -29.34 8.89 3.84
CA SER A 288 -29.48 8.15 2.58
C SER A 288 -28.27 8.38 1.67
N LEU A 289 -27.84 9.64 1.55
CA LEU A 289 -26.70 10.03 0.73
C LEU A 289 -25.38 9.50 1.32
N ALA A 290 -25.24 9.54 2.65
CA ALA A 290 -24.10 8.95 3.34
C ALA A 290 -23.97 7.45 3.05
N TYR A 291 -25.08 6.71 3.11
CA TYR A 291 -25.13 5.29 2.77
C TYR A 291 -24.79 5.06 1.29
N ASP A 292 -25.42 5.80 0.37
CA ASP A 292 -25.24 5.60 -1.07
C ASP A 292 -23.79 5.88 -1.51
N ILE A 293 -23.09 6.81 -0.86
CA ILE A 293 -21.65 7.04 -1.08
C ILE A 293 -20.83 5.90 -0.45
N ALA A 294 -21.06 5.63 0.84
CA ALA A 294 -20.19 4.74 1.62
C ALA A 294 -20.37 3.25 1.33
N SER A 295 -21.47 2.84 0.69
CA SER A 295 -21.71 1.45 0.30
C SER A 295 -20.97 1.02 -0.97
N GLN A 296 -20.37 1.96 -1.71
CA GLN A 296 -19.66 1.70 -2.97
C GLN A 296 -18.17 1.37 -2.76
N VAL A 297 -17.83 0.67 -1.67
CA VAL A 297 -16.44 0.33 -1.32
C VAL A 297 -15.79 -0.70 -2.23
N ASP A 298 -16.58 -1.53 -2.89
CA ASP A 298 -16.10 -2.61 -3.77
C ASP A 298 -15.51 -2.09 -5.10
N ASP A 299 -15.57 -0.78 -5.34
CA ASP A 299 -15.03 -0.10 -6.52
C ASP A 299 -13.49 -0.08 -6.57
N ALA A 300 -12.80 -0.15 -5.42
CA ALA A 300 -11.36 0.10 -5.38
C ALA A 300 -10.50 -1.13 -5.65
N PHE A 301 -11.03 -2.34 -5.45
CA PHE A 301 -10.27 -3.58 -5.54
C PHE A 301 -10.98 -4.66 -6.35
N PRO A 302 -10.23 -5.60 -6.96
CA PRO A 302 -10.80 -6.81 -7.53
C PRO A 302 -11.62 -7.61 -6.54
N ALA A 303 -12.69 -8.25 -7.03
CA ALA A 303 -13.47 -9.17 -6.23
C ALA A 303 -12.58 -10.31 -5.69
N GLY A 304 -12.70 -10.57 -4.39
CA GLY A 304 -11.88 -11.58 -3.70
C GLY A 304 -10.56 -11.05 -3.13
N THR A 305 -10.26 -9.76 -3.26
CA THR A 305 -9.13 -9.13 -2.56
C THR A 305 -9.34 -9.24 -1.05
N ASP A 306 -8.34 -9.77 -0.35
CA ASP A 306 -8.29 -9.74 1.10
C ASP A 306 -7.89 -8.34 1.56
N ILE A 307 -8.83 -7.64 2.19
CA ILE A 307 -8.62 -6.28 2.68
C ILE A 307 -7.62 -6.29 3.84
N SER A 308 -7.56 -7.36 4.64
CA SER A 308 -6.67 -7.46 5.79
C SER A 308 -5.18 -7.44 5.39
N ASP A 309 -4.84 -7.82 4.16
CA ASP A 309 -3.49 -7.77 3.61
C ASP A 309 -3.09 -6.40 3.03
N GLN A 310 -4.03 -5.45 2.92
CA GLN A 310 -3.76 -4.13 2.34
C GLN A 310 -3.04 -3.18 3.33
N PRO A 311 -2.38 -2.12 2.83
CA PRO A 311 -1.82 -1.05 3.65
C PRO A 311 -2.81 -0.52 4.70
N TYR A 312 -2.27 -0.09 5.85
CA TYR A 312 -3.09 0.37 6.97
C TYR A 312 -4.09 1.46 6.60
N GLY A 313 -3.69 2.47 5.82
CA GLY A 313 -4.58 3.56 5.42
C GLY A 313 -5.77 3.08 4.59
N GLU A 314 -5.51 2.20 3.61
CA GLU A 314 -6.56 1.60 2.77
C GLU A 314 -7.58 0.81 3.62
N ARG A 315 -7.09 0.05 4.61
CA ARG A 315 -7.95 -0.71 5.53
C ARG A 315 -8.77 0.20 6.46
N ASP A 316 -8.15 1.25 7.00
CA ASP A 316 -8.81 2.17 7.93
C ASP A 316 -9.95 2.92 7.24
N ASP A 317 -9.73 3.39 6.01
CA ASP A 317 -10.76 4.08 5.26
C ASP A 317 -11.86 3.12 4.77
N TYR A 318 -11.50 1.92 4.31
CA TYR A 318 -12.47 0.88 3.93
C TYR A 318 -13.40 0.52 5.10
N THR A 319 -12.81 0.24 6.27
CA THR A 319 -13.57 -0.13 7.48
C THR A 319 -14.38 1.05 8.00
N SER A 320 -13.88 2.29 7.89
CA SER A 320 -14.64 3.50 8.20
C SER A 320 -15.87 3.68 7.32
N LEU A 321 -15.74 3.45 6.01
CA LEU A 321 -16.85 3.55 5.05
C LEU A 321 -17.90 2.47 5.31
N THR A 322 -17.49 1.21 5.43
CA THR A 322 -18.40 0.09 5.67
C THR A 322 -19.13 0.23 7.02
N TRP A 323 -18.42 0.64 8.08
CA TRP A 323 -19.04 0.92 9.38
C TRP A 323 -20.07 2.05 9.29
N LEU A 324 -19.72 3.16 8.65
CA LEU A 324 -20.62 4.30 8.47
C LEU A 324 -21.88 3.90 7.69
N ALA A 325 -21.72 3.17 6.58
CA ALA A 325 -22.84 2.67 5.79
C ALA A 325 -23.73 1.73 6.60
N GLY A 326 -23.14 0.76 7.30
CA GLY A 326 -23.88 -0.20 8.14
C GLY A 326 -24.70 0.49 9.24
N THR A 327 -24.08 1.44 9.94
CA THR A 327 -24.72 2.20 11.03
C THR A 327 -25.82 3.11 10.50
N ALA A 328 -25.57 3.83 9.40
CA ALA A 328 -26.59 4.67 8.77
C ALA A 328 -27.80 3.84 8.30
N ALA A 329 -27.55 2.69 7.66
CA ALA A 329 -28.60 1.78 7.22
C ALA A 329 -29.43 1.26 8.41
N PHE A 330 -28.79 0.84 9.50
CA PHE A 330 -29.46 0.25 10.65
C PHE A 330 -30.20 1.29 11.49
N GLU A 331 -29.50 2.32 11.98
CA GLU A 331 -30.02 3.23 13.00
C GLU A 331 -30.86 4.38 12.43
N ARG A 332 -30.60 4.79 11.18
CA ARG A 332 -31.18 6.01 10.61
C ARG A 332 -32.16 5.74 9.48
N LEU A 333 -31.94 4.69 8.69
CA LEU A 333 -32.76 4.38 7.51
C LEU A 333 -33.72 3.21 7.71
N GLY A 334 -33.58 2.42 8.78
CA GLY A 334 -34.41 1.23 8.99
C GLY A 334 -34.22 0.16 7.91
N ARG A 335 -33.00 0.04 7.36
CA ARG A 335 -32.61 -0.88 6.28
C ARG A 335 -31.71 -2.00 6.83
N PRO A 336 -32.22 -2.96 7.62
CA PRO A 336 -31.39 -3.96 8.30
C PRO A 336 -30.67 -4.93 7.35
N ARG A 337 -31.26 -5.28 6.21
CA ARG A 337 -30.61 -6.14 5.20
C ARG A 337 -29.35 -5.49 4.63
N ASP A 338 -29.45 -4.20 4.34
CA ASP A 338 -28.34 -3.41 3.82
C ASP A 338 -27.25 -3.21 4.88
N ALA A 339 -27.65 -3.04 6.14
CA ALA A 339 -26.73 -2.97 7.26
C ALA A 339 -25.93 -4.27 7.43
N ILE A 340 -26.58 -5.43 7.36
CA ILE A 340 -25.91 -6.75 7.41
C ILE A 340 -24.82 -6.83 6.34
N GLY A 341 -25.14 -6.50 5.09
CA GLY A 341 -24.16 -6.54 4.00
C GLY A 341 -22.94 -5.64 4.20
N MET A 342 -23.10 -4.51 4.92
CA MET A 342 -21.99 -3.61 5.24
C MET A 342 -21.18 -4.11 6.44
N PHE A 343 -21.83 -4.66 7.48
CA PHE A 343 -21.13 -5.24 8.63
C PHE A 343 -20.37 -6.52 8.26
N GLU A 344 -20.87 -7.31 7.31
CA GLU A 344 -20.13 -8.46 6.77
C GLU A 344 -18.84 -8.01 6.07
N ARG A 345 -18.88 -6.92 5.29
CA ARG A 345 -17.68 -6.33 4.67
C ARG A 345 -16.70 -5.81 5.71
N TYR A 346 -17.20 -5.15 6.75
CA TYR A 346 -16.37 -4.66 7.86
C TYR A 346 -15.63 -5.78 8.61
N SER A 347 -16.23 -6.97 8.70
CA SER A 347 -15.68 -8.10 9.48
C SER A 347 -14.59 -8.91 8.79
N LYS A 348 -14.34 -8.66 7.50
CA LYS A 348 -13.36 -9.38 6.68
C LYS A 348 -12.07 -8.59 6.58
#